data_AF-A0A814B9V3-F1
#
_entry.id   AF-A0A814B9V3-F1
#
_cell.length_a   1.000
_cell.length_b   1.000
_cell.length_c   1.000
_cell.angle_alpha   90.00
_cell.angle_beta   90.00
_cell.angle_gamma   90.00
#
_symmetry.space_group_name_H-M   'P 1'
#
loop_
_entity.id
_entity.type
_entity.pdbx_description
1 polymer ?
#
loop_
_entity_poly.entity_id
_entity_poly.type
_entity_poly.pdbx_seq_one_letter_code
_entity_poly.pdbx_strand_id
1 'polypeptide(L)'
;MLAISTIFLLFLCTNTNAHTNDDRPNFYPPLWHLVPSSIDEFPLINESVVQYRLIDPWFYPHRLGLFKILVNVTTPYMPFCSSSNASNILFALPSQFGWLFSSNRLFTNGTMYMSTDSWWASANYYLSVVPFLAAVDVGLIEKATFRIIQQENFCSNSAQCFQQIPNAMNQWHLFFRRLRHPESCTAKKKLTPRTIDECYLEPIWSAYKMSIYDSLPLVESKLQYLPSEVEKMFGLGWARLLHLISMTRKNTNLYETLKNQRKFLPFRMLTSLDRAADSNDFPDSVNHSLKILLTLRFDWLSFIEYFWQKLTCTYEGRVYAQQILEVMSVSKLLAFHYLVKASINALIEKCESVPHV
;
A
#
# COMPACT_ATOMS: atom_id res chain seq x y z
N MET A 1 32.99 11.86 34.16
CA MET A 1 31.75 12.27 33.47
C MET A 1 31.45 11.23 32.40
N LEU A 2 30.91 10.04 32.67
CA LEU A 2 29.68 9.64 33.39
C LEU A 2 28.40 10.29 32.84
N ALA A 3 27.52 9.41 32.32
CA ALA A 3 26.18 9.60 31.71
C ALA A 3 26.20 10.35 30.37
N ILE A 4 26.02 9.73 29.21
CA ILE A 4 24.75 9.23 28.64
C ILE A 4 25.08 8.09 27.64
N SER A 5 25.09 6.83 28.07
CA SER A 5 25.37 5.70 27.16
C SER A 5 24.53 4.44 27.45
N THR A 6 23.44 4.56 28.20
CA THR A 6 22.68 3.39 28.69
C THR A 6 21.18 3.66 28.82
N ILE A 7 20.49 4.06 27.74
CA ILE A 7 19.04 3.87 27.59
C ILE A 7 18.71 3.62 26.11
N PHE A 8 18.99 2.42 25.58
CA PHE A 8 18.41 1.97 24.29
C PHE A 8 18.28 0.44 24.17
N LEU A 9 18.19 -0.27 25.31
CA LEU A 9 18.24 -1.75 25.31
C LEU A 9 17.15 -2.48 26.11
N LEU A 10 16.05 -1.85 26.51
CA LEU A 10 14.95 -2.55 27.19
C LEU A 10 13.59 -2.14 26.65
N PHE A 11 13.28 -2.54 25.41
CA PHE A 11 11.92 -2.83 24.96
C PHE A 11 11.98 -3.97 23.94
N LEU A 12 12.63 -5.07 24.35
CA LEU A 12 12.33 -6.38 23.79
C LEU A 12 10.99 -6.79 24.39
N CYS A 13 9.92 -6.59 23.60
CA CYS A 13 8.60 -7.19 23.75
C CYS A 13 8.28 -7.67 25.19
N THR A 14 8.00 -6.76 26.12
CA THR A 14 7.36 -7.13 27.38
C THR A 14 5.88 -7.36 27.07
N ASN A 15 5.45 -8.63 27.18
CA ASN A 15 4.04 -9.02 27.16
C ASN A 15 3.31 -8.26 28.26
N THR A 16 2.68 -7.15 27.89
CA THR A 16 1.62 -6.54 28.68
C THR A 16 0.32 -6.94 28.02
N ASN A 17 -0.32 -7.95 28.60
CA ASN A 17 -1.74 -8.22 28.38
C ASN A 17 -2.51 -6.94 28.73
N ALA A 18 -2.85 -6.17 27.73
CA ALA A 18 -3.80 -5.09 27.83
C ALA A 18 -4.99 -5.44 26.93
N HIS A 19 -5.90 -6.26 27.48
CA HIS A 19 -7.30 -6.15 27.11
C HIS A 19 -7.71 -4.71 27.40
N THR A 20 -7.75 -3.88 26.36
CA THR A 20 -8.33 -2.55 26.44
C THR A 20 -9.42 -2.48 25.38
N ASN A 21 -10.64 -2.27 25.85
CA ASN A 21 -11.80 -1.98 25.01
C ASN A 21 -11.43 -0.86 24.02
N ASP A 22 -11.59 -1.16 22.74
CA ASP A 22 -11.17 -0.33 21.60
C ASP A 22 -12.17 0.80 21.34
N ASP A 23 -12.33 1.71 22.31
CA ASP A 23 -13.12 2.95 22.18
C ASP A 23 -12.25 4.11 21.65
N ARG A 24 -11.46 3.87 20.60
CA ARG A 24 -10.73 4.93 19.89
C ARG A 24 -11.38 5.20 18.52
N PRO A 25 -11.40 6.45 18.04
CA PRO A 25 -12.08 6.81 16.80
C PRO A 25 -11.63 5.91 15.65
N ASN A 26 -12.58 5.17 15.06
CA ASN A 26 -12.43 4.16 14.00
C ASN A 26 -11.20 4.42 13.10
N PHE A 27 -10.05 3.86 13.48
CA PHE A 27 -8.84 3.91 12.67
C PHE A 27 -8.92 2.90 11.52
N TYR A 28 -9.73 1.86 11.68
CA TYR A 28 -9.85 0.85 10.67
C TYR A 28 -10.65 1.30 9.44
N PRO A 29 -10.43 0.67 8.28
CA PRO A 29 -11.28 0.84 7.11
C PRO A 29 -12.76 0.60 7.44
N PRO A 30 -13.69 1.25 6.72
CA PRO A 30 -15.12 1.00 6.89
C PRO A 30 -15.45 -0.50 6.89
N LEU A 31 -16.28 -0.94 7.85
CA LEU A 31 -16.71 -2.34 8.04
C LEU A 31 -15.61 -3.34 8.45
N TRP A 32 -14.39 -2.92 8.78
CA TRP A 32 -13.28 -3.84 9.12
C TRP A 32 -13.63 -4.93 10.14
N HIS A 33 -14.39 -4.59 11.18
CA HIS A 33 -14.79 -5.54 12.23
C HIS A 33 -15.91 -6.49 11.79
N LEU A 34 -16.60 -6.19 10.68
CA LEU A 34 -17.75 -6.95 10.16
C LEU A 34 -17.40 -7.87 8.98
N VAL A 35 -16.21 -7.73 8.38
CA VAL A 35 -15.79 -8.55 7.23
C VAL A 35 -15.08 -9.83 7.65
N PRO A 36 -15.08 -10.87 6.78
CA PRO A 36 -14.43 -12.16 7.05
C PRO A 36 -12.99 -12.02 7.53
N SER A 37 -12.67 -12.74 8.60
CA SER A 37 -11.33 -12.80 9.22
C SER A 37 -10.56 -14.07 8.85
N SER A 38 -11.26 -15.03 8.25
CA SER A 38 -10.78 -16.35 7.80
C SER A 38 -11.53 -16.80 6.54
N ILE A 39 -11.04 -17.82 5.83
CA ILE A 39 -11.71 -18.34 4.62
C ILE A 39 -13.10 -18.94 4.96
N ASP A 40 -13.26 -19.53 6.15
CA ASP A 40 -14.50 -20.19 6.56
C ASP A 40 -15.68 -19.24 6.81
N GLU A 41 -15.40 -17.95 6.99
CA GLU A 41 -16.42 -16.92 7.16
C GLU A 41 -17.06 -16.48 5.82
N PHE A 42 -16.51 -16.90 4.68
CA PHE A 42 -17.14 -16.64 3.38
C PHE A 42 -18.35 -17.57 3.13
N PRO A 43 -19.30 -17.14 2.27
CA PRO A 43 -20.46 -17.96 1.91
C PRO A 43 -20.08 -19.35 1.43
N LEU A 44 -20.67 -20.39 2.04
CA LEU A 44 -20.50 -21.78 1.62
C LEU A 44 -21.44 -22.08 0.45
N ILE A 45 -20.88 -22.57 -0.65
CA ILE A 45 -21.64 -23.11 -1.78
C ILE A 45 -21.56 -24.64 -1.71
N ASN A 46 -22.74 -25.26 -1.67
CA ASN A 46 -22.92 -26.70 -1.70
C ASN A 46 -23.42 -27.11 -3.08
N GLU A 47 -22.50 -27.29 -4.02
CA GLU A 47 -22.81 -27.92 -5.31
C GLU A 47 -22.62 -29.43 -5.16
N SER A 48 -23.44 -30.22 -5.85
CA SER A 48 -23.73 -31.65 -5.60
C SER A 48 -22.55 -32.59 -5.31
N VAL A 49 -21.32 -32.21 -5.68
CA VAL A 49 -20.09 -33.02 -5.50
C VAL A 49 -18.94 -32.22 -4.85
N VAL A 50 -19.05 -30.89 -4.72
CA VAL A 50 -17.96 -30.02 -4.21
C VAL A 50 -18.52 -28.92 -3.31
N GLN A 51 -17.95 -28.82 -2.12
CA GLN A 51 -18.19 -27.69 -1.21
C GLN A 51 -17.05 -26.69 -1.31
N TYR A 52 -17.38 -25.42 -1.49
CA TYR A 52 -16.38 -24.36 -1.56
C TYR A 52 -16.89 -23.03 -0.99
N ARG A 53 -15.95 -22.20 -0.54
CA ARG A 53 -16.20 -20.83 -0.09
C ARG A 53 -16.18 -19.87 -1.28
N LEU A 54 -17.28 -19.16 -1.51
CA LEU A 54 -17.40 -18.22 -2.62
C LEU A 54 -16.90 -16.84 -2.22
N ILE A 55 -15.93 -16.32 -2.97
CA ILE A 55 -15.36 -14.99 -2.77
C ILE A 55 -15.74 -14.14 -3.98
N ASP A 56 -16.56 -13.12 -3.76
CA ASP A 56 -16.86 -12.10 -4.78
C ASP A 56 -15.93 -10.90 -4.60
N PRO A 57 -14.87 -10.74 -5.41
CA PRO A 57 -14.00 -9.60 -5.28
C PRO A 57 -14.71 -8.29 -5.67
N TRP A 58 -15.89 -8.29 -6.29
CA TRP A 58 -16.64 -7.08 -6.62
C TRP A 58 -17.66 -6.67 -5.55
N PHE A 59 -17.71 -7.42 -4.46
CA PHE A 59 -18.42 -7.07 -3.24
C PHE A 59 -17.43 -6.54 -2.18
N TYR A 60 -17.65 -5.32 -1.69
CA TYR A 60 -16.72 -4.61 -0.82
C TYR A 60 -16.35 -5.39 0.45
N PRO A 61 -17.30 -5.98 1.21
CA PRO A 61 -16.98 -6.80 2.37
C PRO A 61 -16.07 -8.00 2.06
N HIS A 62 -16.30 -8.66 0.92
CA HIS A 62 -15.48 -9.82 0.52
C HIS A 62 -14.05 -9.39 0.15
N ARG A 63 -13.89 -8.32 -0.65
CA ARG A 63 -12.55 -7.82 -1.01
C ARG A 63 -11.80 -7.29 0.21
N LEU A 64 -12.46 -6.61 1.14
CA LEU A 64 -11.84 -6.19 2.40
C LEU A 64 -11.47 -7.39 3.28
N GLY A 65 -12.27 -8.46 3.28
CA GLY A 65 -11.96 -9.72 3.96
C GLY A 65 -10.66 -10.36 3.48
N LEU A 66 -10.35 -10.29 2.18
CA LEU A 66 -9.05 -10.77 1.65
C LEU A 66 -7.87 -10.06 2.31
N PHE A 67 -7.96 -8.74 2.48
CA PHE A 67 -6.92 -7.97 3.17
C PHE A 67 -6.84 -8.31 4.65
N LYS A 68 -7.98 -8.51 5.32
CA LYS A 68 -8.03 -8.87 6.74
C LYS A 68 -7.39 -10.22 7.00
N ILE A 69 -7.67 -11.21 6.16
CA ILE A 69 -7.01 -12.53 6.21
C ILE A 69 -5.50 -12.36 6.00
N LEU A 70 -5.07 -11.63 4.97
CA LEU A 70 -3.64 -11.38 4.71
C LEU A 70 -2.94 -10.76 5.92
N VAL A 71 -3.53 -9.72 6.52
CA VAL A 71 -3.00 -9.10 7.74
C VAL A 71 -2.91 -10.13 8.87
N ASN A 72 -3.99 -10.87 9.14
CA ASN A 72 -4.04 -11.83 10.23
C ASN A 72 -2.96 -12.92 10.08
N VAL A 73 -2.85 -13.54 8.91
CA VAL A 73 -1.89 -14.65 8.70
C VAL A 73 -0.44 -14.17 8.66
N THR A 74 -0.19 -12.89 8.35
CA THR A 74 1.17 -12.35 8.25
C THR A 74 1.66 -11.69 9.53
N THR A 75 0.76 -11.23 10.42
CA THR A 75 1.14 -10.56 11.68
C THR A 75 2.16 -11.36 12.50
N PRO A 76 2.04 -12.69 12.68
CA PRO A 76 3.03 -13.46 13.45
C PRO A 76 4.46 -13.41 12.90
N TYR A 77 4.61 -13.07 11.61
CA TYR A 77 5.90 -13.00 10.92
C TYR A 77 6.49 -11.57 10.87
N MET A 78 5.75 -10.57 11.35
CA MET A 78 6.16 -9.18 11.30
C MET A 78 7.18 -8.85 12.39
N PRO A 79 8.20 -8.03 12.09
CA PRO A 79 9.27 -7.70 13.04
C PRO A 79 8.83 -6.64 14.07
N PHE A 80 7.60 -6.14 13.98
CA PHE A 80 7.12 -5.01 14.76
C PHE A 80 6.45 -5.52 16.04
N CYS A 81 7.12 -5.34 17.19
CA CYS A 81 6.57 -5.62 18.52
C CYS A 81 5.28 -4.82 18.75
N SER A 82 4.12 -5.43 18.48
CA SER A 82 2.80 -4.88 18.79
C SER A 82 1.84 -6.06 18.89
N SER A 83 1.14 -6.17 20.02
CA SER A 83 0.05 -7.13 20.20
C SER A 83 -1.17 -6.82 19.33
N SER A 84 -1.22 -5.63 18.73
CA SER A 84 -2.21 -5.25 17.74
C SER A 84 -1.72 -5.54 16.32
N ASN A 85 -2.62 -6.04 15.47
CA ASN A 85 -2.38 -6.15 14.04
C ASN A 85 -1.98 -4.79 13.41
N ALA A 86 -2.33 -3.65 14.03
CA ALA A 86 -2.13 -2.31 13.45
C ALA A 86 -0.68 -1.96 13.05
N SER A 87 0.33 -2.68 13.58
CA SER A 87 1.74 -2.54 13.19
C SER A 87 2.10 -3.25 11.87
N ASN A 88 1.23 -4.13 11.37
CA ASN A 88 1.46 -4.90 10.17
C ASN A 88 1.53 -3.99 8.94
N ILE A 89 2.64 -4.06 8.21
CA ILE A 89 2.92 -3.22 7.03
C ILE A 89 2.00 -3.48 5.84
N LEU A 90 1.21 -4.55 5.85
CA LEU A 90 0.18 -4.77 4.83
C LEU A 90 -1.05 -3.88 5.03
N PHE A 91 -1.19 -3.15 6.14
CA PHE A 91 -2.35 -2.29 6.39
C PHE A 91 -2.52 -1.15 5.39
N ALA A 92 -1.50 -0.78 4.63
CA ALA A 92 -1.67 0.20 3.56
C ALA A 92 -2.70 -0.24 2.51
N LEU A 93 -2.78 -1.55 2.21
CA LEU A 93 -3.73 -2.10 1.26
C LEU A 93 -5.20 -1.89 1.68
N PRO A 94 -5.67 -2.39 2.85
CA PRO A 94 -7.04 -2.18 3.29
C PRO A 94 -7.33 -0.72 3.63
N SER A 95 -6.33 0.06 4.10
CA SER A 95 -6.51 1.51 4.33
C SER A 95 -6.78 2.27 3.04
N GLN A 96 -6.01 1.99 1.97
CA GLN A 96 -6.24 2.54 0.65
C GLN A 96 -7.60 2.13 0.09
N PHE A 97 -7.98 0.87 0.25
CA PHE A 97 -9.28 0.38 -0.19
C PHE A 97 -10.44 1.03 0.56
N GLY A 98 -10.29 1.25 1.87
CA GLY A 98 -11.24 2.01 2.69
C GLY A 98 -11.40 3.45 2.23
N TRP A 99 -10.30 4.15 1.91
CA TRP A 99 -10.36 5.50 1.34
C TRP A 99 -11.07 5.52 -0.02
N LEU A 100 -10.82 4.53 -0.89
CA LEU A 100 -11.51 4.41 -2.18
C LEU A 100 -13.02 4.23 -2.01
N PHE A 101 -13.44 3.44 -1.01
CA PHE A 101 -14.84 3.22 -0.68
C PHE A 101 -15.49 4.50 -0.16
N SER A 102 -14.93 5.12 0.87
CA SER A 102 -15.50 6.33 1.50
C SER A 102 -15.56 7.52 0.55
N SER A 103 -14.67 7.59 -0.44
CA SER A 103 -14.66 8.66 -1.45
C SER A 103 -15.49 8.35 -2.71
N ASN A 104 -16.22 7.23 -2.72
CA ASN A 104 -17.00 6.71 -3.85
C ASN A 104 -16.18 6.43 -5.13
N ARG A 105 -14.86 6.32 -5.04
CA ARG A 105 -13.99 5.97 -6.18
C ARG A 105 -14.22 4.56 -6.69
N LEU A 106 -14.77 3.68 -5.85
CA LEU A 106 -15.18 2.32 -6.23
C LEU A 106 -16.51 2.27 -7.01
N PHE A 107 -17.18 3.41 -7.21
CA PHE A 107 -18.50 3.53 -7.86
C PHE A 107 -19.56 2.63 -7.21
N THR A 108 -19.59 2.62 -5.87
CA THR A 108 -20.57 1.81 -5.12
C THR A 108 -21.95 2.45 -5.10
N ASN A 109 -22.02 3.79 -5.28
CA ASN A 109 -23.26 4.56 -5.34
C ASN A 109 -24.20 4.28 -4.14
N GLY A 110 -23.61 4.15 -2.95
CA GLY A 110 -24.34 3.87 -1.71
C GLY A 110 -24.65 2.39 -1.45
N THR A 111 -24.24 1.49 -2.35
CA THR A 111 -24.33 0.03 -2.16
C THR A 111 -23.01 -0.54 -1.63
N MET A 112 -22.91 -1.87 -1.56
CA MET A 112 -21.65 -2.59 -1.27
C MET A 112 -21.01 -3.22 -2.52
N TYR A 113 -21.69 -3.15 -3.67
CA TYR A 113 -21.18 -3.69 -4.92
C TYR A 113 -20.39 -2.61 -5.66
N MET A 114 -19.21 -2.99 -6.16
CA MET A 114 -18.31 -2.11 -6.89
C MET A 114 -18.54 -2.29 -8.39
N SER A 115 -18.45 -1.20 -9.15
CA SER A 115 -18.54 -1.29 -10.61
C SER A 115 -17.21 -1.77 -11.21
N THR A 116 -17.29 -2.69 -12.16
CA THR A 116 -16.16 -3.07 -13.02
C THR A 116 -15.70 -1.92 -13.92
N ASP A 117 -16.52 -0.89 -14.14
CA ASP A 117 -16.13 0.32 -14.89
C ASP A 117 -15.29 1.29 -14.06
N SER A 118 -15.24 1.13 -12.73
CA SER A 118 -14.37 1.95 -11.90
C SER A 118 -12.91 1.62 -12.20
N TRP A 119 -12.18 2.62 -12.72
CA TRP A 119 -10.73 2.57 -12.89
C TRP A 119 -10.01 2.23 -11.57
N TRP A 120 -10.43 2.89 -10.49
CA TRP A 120 -9.87 2.69 -9.16
C TRP A 120 -10.12 1.28 -8.61
N ALA A 121 -11.35 0.76 -8.73
CA ALA A 121 -11.68 -0.60 -8.30
C ALA A 121 -10.93 -1.64 -9.13
N SER A 122 -10.74 -1.37 -10.42
CA SER A 122 -10.03 -2.25 -11.35
C SER A 122 -8.53 -2.29 -11.08
N ALA A 123 -7.87 -1.14 -10.89
CA ALA A 123 -6.46 -1.10 -10.50
C ALA A 123 -6.25 -1.75 -9.12
N ASN A 124 -7.12 -1.45 -8.16
CA ASN A 124 -7.02 -2.00 -6.80
C ASN A 124 -7.30 -3.50 -6.74
N TYR A 125 -8.02 -4.08 -7.70
CA TYR A 125 -8.25 -5.54 -7.80
C TYR A 125 -6.92 -6.32 -7.74
N TYR A 126 -5.92 -5.86 -8.49
CA TYR A 126 -4.62 -6.50 -8.53
C TYR A 126 -3.78 -6.25 -7.27
N LEU A 127 -4.11 -5.21 -6.50
CA LEU A 127 -3.55 -5.00 -5.16
C LEU A 127 -4.28 -5.83 -4.10
N SER A 128 -5.41 -6.48 -4.40
CA SER A 128 -6.17 -7.34 -3.47
C SER A 128 -6.04 -8.83 -3.78
N VAL A 129 -6.37 -9.25 -5.00
CA VAL A 129 -6.50 -10.67 -5.36
C VAL A 129 -5.12 -11.32 -5.58
N VAL A 130 -4.20 -10.62 -6.23
CA VAL A 130 -2.82 -11.10 -6.48
C VAL A 130 -2.07 -11.40 -5.17
N PRO A 131 -1.98 -10.49 -4.16
CA PRO A 131 -1.33 -10.83 -2.90
C PRO A 131 -2.03 -11.97 -2.17
N PHE A 132 -3.37 -12.05 -2.22
CA PHE A 132 -4.10 -13.14 -1.59
C PHE A 132 -3.74 -14.49 -2.20
N LEU A 133 -3.79 -14.61 -3.53
CA LEU A 133 -3.41 -15.84 -4.25
C LEU A 133 -1.93 -16.19 -4.04
N ALA A 134 -1.04 -15.19 -4.04
CA ALA A 134 0.37 -15.41 -3.74
C ALA A 134 0.59 -15.98 -2.33
N ALA A 135 -0.16 -15.51 -1.33
CA ALA A 135 -0.10 -16.04 0.03
C ALA A 135 -0.62 -17.49 0.11
N VAL A 136 -1.66 -17.83 -0.66
CA VAL A 136 -2.17 -19.21 -0.80
C VAL A 136 -1.11 -20.11 -1.45
N ASP A 137 -0.48 -19.67 -2.54
CA ASP A 137 0.51 -20.44 -3.28
C ASP A 137 1.73 -20.81 -2.42
N VAL A 138 2.18 -19.88 -1.57
CA VAL A 138 3.30 -20.12 -0.65
C VAL A 138 2.88 -20.79 0.66
N GLY A 139 1.61 -21.15 0.80
CA GLY A 139 1.05 -21.87 1.95
C GLY A 139 1.01 -21.07 3.25
N LEU A 140 0.89 -19.74 3.19
CA LEU A 140 0.56 -18.91 4.36
C LEU A 140 -0.92 -18.99 4.71
N ILE A 141 -1.74 -19.13 3.67
CA ILE A 141 -3.17 -19.38 3.79
C ILE A 141 -3.36 -20.83 3.39
N GLU A 142 -3.96 -21.63 4.28
CA GLU A 142 -4.25 -23.03 3.98
C GLU A 142 -5.06 -23.10 2.68
N LYS A 143 -4.79 -24.13 1.87
CA LYS A 143 -5.57 -24.42 0.68
C LYS A 143 -6.95 -24.94 1.09
N ALA A 144 -7.78 -24.07 1.65
CA ALA A 144 -9.21 -24.30 1.78
C ALA A 144 -9.83 -24.32 0.38
N THR A 145 -10.93 -25.05 0.21
CA THR A 145 -11.69 -25.05 -1.03
C THR A 145 -12.41 -23.71 -1.14
N PHE A 146 -11.83 -22.75 -1.85
CA PHE A 146 -12.47 -21.48 -2.18
C PHE A 146 -12.48 -21.26 -3.68
N ARG A 147 -13.41 -20.42 -4.14
CA ARG A 147 -13.49 -19.97 -5.53
C ARG A 147 -13.70 -18.48 -5.56
N ILE A 148 -12.85 -17.78 -6.30
CA ILE A 148 -13.03 -16.36 -6.59
C ILE A 148 -13.96 -16.24 -7.80
N ILE A 149 -15.00 -15.41 -7.71
CA ILE A 149 -15.88 -15.12 -8.85
C ILE A 149 -15.05 -14.49 -9.96
N GLN A 150 -15.02 -15.17 -11.09
CA GLN A 150 -14.39 -14.69 -12.31
C GLN A 150 -15.21 -13.53 -12.88
N GLN A 151 -14.59 -12.37 -13.04
CA GLN A 151 -15.09 -11.33 -13.92
C GLN A 151 -14.29 -11.31 -15.21
N GLU A 152 -14.92 -10.84 -16.29
CA GLU A 152 -14.26 -10.71 -17.58
C GLU A 152 -13.02 -9.82 -17.46
N ASN A 153 -11.91 -10.23 -18.09
CA ASN A 153 -10.63 -9.52 -18.09
C ASN A 153 -9.87 -9.47 -16.74
N PHE A 154 -10.32 -10.16 -15.70
CA PHE A 154 -9.61 -10.24 -14.42
C PHE A 154 -9.23 -11.68 -14.05
N CYS A 155 -7.97 -11.95 -13.73
CA CYS A 155 -7.57 -13.26 -13.25
C CYS A 155 -8.25 -13.63 -11.91
N SER A 156 -8.73 -14.87 -11.74
CA SER A 156 -9.38 -15.35 -10.50
C SER A 156 -8.61 -16.47 -9.79
N ASN A 157 -7.55 -16.99 -10.39
CA ASN A 157 -6.67 -18.00 -9.80
C ASN A 157 -5.20 -17.74 -10.16
N SER A 158 -4.29 -18.41 -9.45
CA SER A 158 -2.85 -18.17 -9.56
C SER A 158 -2.33 -18.34 -10.99
N ALA A 159 -2.77 -19.38 -11.72
CA ALA A 159 -2.30 -19.63 -13.08
C ALA A 159 -2.67 -18.47 -14.03
N GLN A 160 -3.92 -18.01 -13.97
CA GLN A 160 -4.37 -16.85 -14.74
C GLN A 160 -3.64 -15.56 -14.32
N CYS A 161 -3.41 -15.36 -13.02
CA CYS A 161 -2.73 -14.15 -12.55
C CYS A 161 -1.25 -14.13 -12.93
N PHE A 162 -0.57 -15.28 -12.96
CA PHE A 162 0.79 -15.39 -13.50
C PHE A 162 0.84 -15.10 -15.00
N GLN A 163 -0.19 -15.47 -15.76
CA GLN A 163 -0.27 -15.14 -17.18
C GLN A 163 -0.52 -13.64 -17.40
N GLN A 164 -1.37 -13.01 -16.58
CA GLN A 164 -1.81 -11.63 -16.80
C GLN A 164 -0.87 -10.59 -16.17
N ILE A 165 -0.36 -10.84 -14.97
CA ILE A 165 0.47 -9.93 -14.15
C ILE A 165 1.64 -10.73 -13.53
N PRO A 166 2.59 -11.22 -14.34
CA PRO A 166 3.67 -12.08 -13.87
C PRO A 166 4.61 -11.39 -12.88
N ASN A 167 4.94 -10.11 -13.08
CA ASN A 167 5.94 -9.44 -12.24
C ASN A 167 5.39 -9.22 -10.84
N ALA A 168 4.15 -8.76 -10.71
CA ALA A 168 3.55 -8.58 -9.39
C ALA A 168 3.37 -9.92 -8.66
N MET A 169 2.90 -10.98 -9.34
CA MET A 169 2.81 -12.32 -8.73
C MET A 169 4.17 -12.78 -8.19
N ASN A 170 5.24 -12.62 -8.97
CA ASN A 170 6.60 -12.97 -8.56
C ASN A 170 7.07 -12.18 -7.33
N GLN A 171 6.84 -10.86 -7.29
CA GLN A 171 7.24 -10.04 -6.15
C GLN A 171 6.44 -10.37 -4.88
N TRP A 172 5.14 -10.65 -5.01
CA TRP A 172 4.32 -11.09 -3.88
C TRP A 172 4.75 -12.46 -3.35
N HIS A 173 5.04 -13.42 -4.24
CA HIS A 173 5.63 -14.72 -3.85
C HIS A 173 6.95 -14.54 -3.10
N LEU A 174 7.83 -13.69 -3.60
CA LEU A 174 9.12 -13.40 -2.98
C LEU A 174 8.94 -12.81 -1.57
N PHE A 175 8.07 -11.81 -1.43
CA PHE A 175 7.76 -11.20 -0.13
C PHE A 175 7.25 -12.23 0.88
N PHE A 176 6.24 -13.02 0.51
CA PHE A 176 5.64 -13.98 1.45
C PHE A 176 6.57 -15.17 1.77
N ARG A 177 7.39 -15.65 0.81
CA ARG A 177 8.41 -16.66 1.08
C ARG A 177 9.46 -16.17 2.08
N ARG A 178 9.88 -14.90 1.97
CA ARG A 178 10.81 -14.26 2.92
C ARG A 178 10.18 -14.14 4.31
N LEU A 179 8.92 -13.72 4.40
CA LEU A 179 8.19 -13.66 5.68
C LEU A 179 8.13 -15.02 6.38
N ARG A 180 7.89 -16.11 5.62
CA ARG A 180 7.85 -17.47 6.17
C ARG A 180 9.19 -17.99 6.70
N HIS A 181 10.30 -17.48 6.16
CA HIS A 181 11.65 -17.94 6.51
C HIS A 181 12.49 -16.74 7.00
N PRO A 182 12.11 -16.14 8.15
CA PRO A 182 12.72 -14.91 8.63
C PRO A 182 14.16 -15.11 9.07
N GLU A 183 14.63 -16.36 9.21
CA GLU A 183 15.99 -16.73 9.58
C GLU A 183 17.05 -16.03 8.72
N SER A 184 16.79 -15.83 7.43
CA SER A 184 17.71 -15.07 6.56
C SER A 184 17.91 -13.60 7.00
N CYS A 185 16.94 -13.04 7.72
CA CYS A 185 16.91 -11.66 8.19
C CYS A 185 17.18 -11.51 9.70
N THR A 186 16.81 -12.51 10.51
CA THR A 186 16.88 -12.46 11.97
C THR A 186 17.91 -13.41 12.57
N ALA A 187 18.42 -14.42 11.85
CA ALA A 187 19.29 -15.44 12.46
C ALA A 187 20.66 -14.93 12.90
N LYS A 188 21.08 -13.71 12.50
CA LYS A 188 22.42 -13.16 12.82
C LYS A 188 22.50 -11.65 13.03
N LYS A 189 21.40 -10.89 12.96
CA LYS A 189 21.43 -9.42 13.11
C LYS A 189 20.43 -8.97 14.18
N LYS A 190 20.87 -8.08 15.07
CA LYS A 190 19.95 -7.30 15.93
C LYS A 190 18.95 -6.61 14.99
N LEU A 191 17.66 -6.67 15.32
CA LEU A 191 16.65 -5.94 14.55
C LEU A 191 16.96 -4.44 14.64
N THR A 192 17.33 -3.85 13.52
CA THR A 192 17.61 -2.42 13.35
C THR A 192 16.65 -1.82 12.31
N PRO A 193 16.51 -0.49 12.25
CA PRO A 193 15.74 0.15 11.19
C PRO A 193 16.22 -0.23 9.78
N ARG A 194 17.53 -0.43 9.57
CA ARG A 194 18.09 -0.88 8.29
C ARG A 194 17.67 -2.30 7.92
N THR A 195 17.70 -3.23 8.88
CA THR A 195 17.22 -4.59 8.62
C THR A 195 15.71 -4.62 8.34
N ILE A 196 14.93 -3.75 9.00
CA ILE A 196 13.50 -3.61 8.71
C ILE A 196 13.29 -3.11 7.28
N ASP A 197 14.06 -2.08 6.87
CA ASP A 197 14.03 -1.53 5.51
C ASP A 197 14.35 -2.60 4.46
N GLU A 198 15.47 -3.31 4.60
CA GLU A 198 15.95 -4.29 3.63
C GLU A 198 15.07 -5.56 3.58
N CYS A 199 14.66 -6.08 4.73
CA CYS A 199 13.99 -7.37 4.79
C CYS A 199 12.47 -7.31 4.61
N TYR A 200 11.85 -6.18 4.96
CA TYR A 200 10.38 -6.09 5.04
C TYR A 200 9.82 -4.96 4.18
N LEU A 201 10.41 -3.76 4.23
CA LEU A 201 9.89 -2.62 3.48
C LEU A 201 10.29 -2.66 2.01
N GLU A 202 11.51 -3.07 1.67
CA GLU A 202 11.90 -3.24 0.28
C GLU A 202 10.99 -4.22 -0.48
N PRO A 203 10.77 -5.46 0.00
CA PRO A 203 10.09 -6.44 -0.83
C PRO A 203 8.60 -6.14 -0.93
N ILE A 204 7.97 -5.57 0.11
CA ILE A 204 6.57 -5.13 0.05
C ILE A 204 6.40 -3.95 -0.93
N TRP A 205 7.32 -2.98 -0.93
CA TRP A 205 7.28 -1.86 -1.86
C TRP A 205 7.55 -2.28 -3.30
N SER A 206 8.43 -3.26 -3.50
CA SER A 206 8.64 -3.91 -4.80
C SER A 206 7.34 -4.55 -5.31
N ALA A 207 6.63 -5.28 -4.44
CA ALA A 207 5.35 -5.91 -4.78
C ALA A 207 4.25 -4.89 -5.08
N TYR A 208 4.12 -3.81 -4.29
CA TYR A 208 3.20 -2.71 -4.58
C TYR A 208 3.50 -2.04 -5.92
N LYS A 209 4.77 -1.71 -6.16
CA LYS A 209 5.21 -1.07 -7.40
C LYS A 209 4.87 -1.93 -8.62
N MET A 210 5.22 -3.22 -8.60
CA MET A 210 4.93 -4.11 -9.73
C MET A 210 3.43 -4.34 -9.92
N SER A 211 2.64 -4.41 -8.84
CA SER A 211 1.18 -4.54 -8.94
C SER A 211 0.56 -3.37 -9.70
N ILE A 212 1.05 -2.16 -9.47
CA ILE A 212 0.57 -0.95 -10.18
C ILE A 212 1.09 -0.94 -11.61
N TYR A 213 2.39 -1.19 -11.79
CA TYR A 213 3.02 -1.15 -13.11
C TYR A 213 2.38 -2.13 -14.09
N ASP A 214 2.18 -3.39 -13.68
CA ASP A 214 1.58 -4.41 -14.52
C ASP A 214 0.07 -4.17 -14.73
N SER A 215 -0.65 -3.57 -13.76
CA SER A 215 -2.10 -3.41 -13.85
C SER A 215 -2.56 -2.17 -14.61
N LEU A 216 -1.79 -1.08 -14.58
CA LEU A 216 -2.21 0.19 -15.21
C LEU A 216 -2.56 0.06 -16.70
N PRO A 217 -1.77 -0.62 -17.55
CA PRO A 217 -2.12 -0.81 -18.96
C PRO A 217 -3.42 -1.61 -19.15
N LEU A 218 -3.71 -2.56 -18.26
CA LEU A 218 -4.89 -3.43 -18.35
C LEU A 218 -6.20 -2.68 -18.05
N VAL A 219 -6.10 -1.55 -17.33
CA VAL A 219 -7.27 -0.78 -16.89
C VAL A 219 -7.31 0.61 -17.51
N GLU A 220 -6.38 0.95 -18.40
CA GLU A 220 -6.25 2.28 -19.00
C GLU A 220 -7.54 2.75 -19.69
N SER A 221 -8.22 1.86 -20.41
CA SER A 221 -9.49 2.15 -21.08
C SER A 221 -10.58 2.62 -20.12
N LYS A 222 -10.48 2.30 -18.83
CA LYS A 222 -11.48 2.69 -17.81
C LYS A 222 -11.30 4.12 -17.30
N LEU A 223 -10.20 4.79 -17.64
CA LEU A 223 -10.01 6.22 -17.34
C LEU A 223 -11.13 7.08 -17.94
N GLN A 224 -11.73 6.65 -19.05
CA GLN A 224 -12.85 7.35 -19.70
C GLN A 224 -14.12 7.43 -18.83
N TYR A 225 -14.26 6.53 -17.85
CA TYR A 225 -15.41 6.49 -16.95
C TYR A 225 -15.22 7.37 -15.70
N LEU A 226 -14.04 7.98 -15.52
CA LEU A 226 -13.83 8.91 -14.42
C LEU A 226 -14.65 10.20 -14.68
N PRO A 227 -15.23 10.79 -13.62
CA PRO A 227 -16.23 11.86 -13.76
C PRO A 227 -15.68 13.18 -14.31
N SER A 228 -14.36 13.37 -14.31
CA SER A 228 -13.71 14.57 -14.83
C SER A 228 -12.27 14.31 -15.26
N GLU A 229 -11.75 15.14 -16.17
CA GLU A 229 -10.33 15.11 -16.53
C GLU A 229 -9.42 15.40 -15.31
N VAL A 230 -9.92 16.16 -14.32
CA VAL A 230 -9.18 16.45 -13.07
C VAL A 230 -9.01 15.18 -12.23
N GLU A 231 -10.06 14.36 -12.08
CA GLU A 231 -9.97 13.07 -11.37
C GLU A 231 -9.07 12.08 -12.13
N LYS A 232 -9.13 12.08 -13.47
CA LYS A 232 -8.20 11.29 -14.30
C LYS A 232 -6.75 11.68 -14.09
N MET A 233 -6.45 12.99 -14.17
CA MET A 233 -5.11 13.50 -13.90
C MET A 233 -4.65 13.16 -12.48
N PHE A 234 -5.52 13.26 -11.49
CA PHE A 234 -5.23 12.86 -10.12
C PHE A 234 -4.95 11.37 -9.99
N GLY A 235 -5.74 10.49 -10.60
CA GLY A 235 -5.52 9.04 -10.55
C GLY A 235 -4.16 8.64 -11.15
N LEU A 236 -3.83 9.19 -12.33
CA LEU A 236 -2.54 8.98 -12.96
C LEU A 236 -1.38 9.59 -12.14
N GLY A 237 -1.55 10.80 -11.63
CA GLY A 237 -0.60 11.47 -10.77
C GLY A 237 -0.34 10.70 -9.47
N TRP A 238 -1.39 10.12 -8.88
CA TRP A 238 -1.31 9.28 -7.69
C TRP A 238 -0.50 8.01 -7.96
N ALA A 239 -0.75 7.32 -9.07
CA ALA A 239 0.02 6.14 -9.45
C ALA A 239 1.51 6.44 -9.64
N ARG A 240 1.84 7.60 -10.24
CA ARG A 240 3.23 8.10 -10.37
C ARG A 240 3.84 8.46 -9.02
N LEU A 241 3.11 9.18 -8.17
CA LEU A 241 3.61 9.51 -6.84
C LEU A 241 3.90 8.24 -6.04
N LEU A 242 3.07 7.21 -6.16
CA LEU A 242 3.28 5.95 -5.47
C LEU A 242 4.57 5.25 -5.94
N HIS A 243 4.98 5.42 -7.19
CA HIS A 243 6.30 5.02 -7.67
C HIS A 243 7.42 5.74 -6.90
N LEU A 244 7.35 7.06 -6.75
CA LEU A 244 8.34 7.84 -6.00
C LEU A 244 8.34 7.50 -4.50
N ILE A 245 7.16 7.29 -3.90
CA ILE A 245 7.02 6.85 -2.50
C ILE A 245 7.68 5.48 -2.32
N SER A 246 7.52 4.55 -3.28
CA SER A 246 8.10 3.21 -3.18
C SER A 246 9.63 3.23 -3.02
N MET A 247 10.30 4.19 -3.66
CA MET A 247 11.76 4.35 -3.52
C MET A 247 12.16 4.78 -2.11
N THR A 248 11.29 5.50 -1.40
CA THR A 248 11.54 5.93 -0.01
C THR A 248 11.37 4.80 1.01
N ARG A 249 10.73 3.70 0.63
CA ARG A 249 10.43 2.53 1.48
C ARG A 249 9.80 2.89 2.84
N LYS A 250 8.92 3.90 2.86
CA LYS A 250 8.26 4.34 4.09
C LYS A 250 7.44 3.20 4.74
N ASN A 251 7.34 3.19 6.06
CA ASN A 251 6.50 2.23 6.78
C ASN A 251 5.02 2.38 6.37
N THR A 252 4.37 1.26 6.07
CA THR A 252 3.00 1.15 5.55
C THR A 252 2.00 0.55 6.56
N ASN A 253 2.30 0.64 7.85
CA ASN A 253 1.37 0.24 8.91
C ASN A 253 0.10 1.11 8.92
N LEU A 254 -0.88 0.72 9.76
CA LEU A 254 -2.19 1.37 9.83
C LEU A 254 -2.05 2.86 10.17
N TYR A 255 -1.33 3.19 11.24
CA TYR A 255 -1.25 4.55 11.75
C TYR A 255 -0.56 5.50 10.77
N GLU A 256 0.57 5.07 10.19
CA GLU A 256 1.29 5.87 9.21
C GLU A 256 0.48 6.07 7.94
N THR A 257 -0.21 5.02 7.47
CA THR A 257 -1.04 5.14 6.26
C THR A 257 -2.18 6.12 6.47
N LEU A 258 -2.98 5.96 7.54
CA LEU A 258 -4.13 6.82 7.80
C LEU A 258 -3.73 8.28 8.03
N LYS A 259 -2.63 8.49 8.77
CA LYS A 259 -2.08 9.83 9.01
C LYS A 259 -1.79 10.53 7.68
N ASN A 260 -1.12 9.85 6.75
CA ASN A 260 -0.79 10.42 5.45
C ASN A 260 -2.03 10.59 4.56
N GLN A 261 -2.95 9.63 4.56
CA GLN A 261 -4.20 9.73 3.78
C GLN A 261 -5.07 10.91 4.23
N ARG A 262 -5.31 11.05 5.54
CA ARG A 262 -6.10 12.15 6.10
C ARG A 262 -5.48 13.52 5.83
N LYS A 263 -4.14 13.59 5.81
CA LYS A 263 -3.41 14.85 5.62
C LYS A 263 -3.36 15.29 4.16
N PHE A 264 -3.29 14.35 3.21
CA PHE A 264 -2.89 14.65 1.83
C PHE A 264 -3.87 14.22 0.74
N LEU A 265 -4.83 13.34 1.03
CA LEU A 265 -5.75 12.83 0.01
C LEU A 265 -7.12 13.52 0.05
N PRO A 266 -7.74 13.75 -1.12
CA PRO A 266 -9.10 14.25 -1.20
C PRO A 266 -10.10 13.19 -0.70
N PHE A 267 -11.03 13.60 0.15
CA PHE A 267 -12.05 12.71 0.73
C PHE A 267 -13.25 12.45 -0.19
N ARG A 268 -13.34 13.14 -1.34
CA ARG A 268 -14.32 12.90 -2.42
C ARG A 268 -13.63 12.81 -3.78
N MET A 269 -14.35 12.37 -4.81
CA MET A 269 -13.91 12.49 -6.20
C MET A 269 -13.81 13.96 -6.63
N LEU A 270 -12.81 14.23 -7.47
CA LEU A 270 -12.55 15.56 -8.00
C LEU A 270 -13.45 15.85 -9.20
N THR A 271 -13.89 17.10 -9.28
CA THR A 271 -14.73 17.64 -10.34
C THR A 271 -13.93 18.61 -11.21
N SER A 272 -14.53 19.08 -12.30
CA SER A 272 -13.93 20.13 -13.14
C SER A 272 -13.67 21.45 -12.38
N LEU A 273 -14.39 21.70 -11.28
CA LEU A 273 -14.23 22.90 -10.45
C LEU A 273 -12.96 22.86 -9.58
N ASP A 274 -12.41 21.68 -9.31
CA ASP A 274 -11.23 21.51 -8.45
C ASP A 274 -9.90 21.84 -9.16
N ARG A 275 -9.95 22.34 -10.41
CA ARG A 275 -8.78 22.63 -11.25
C ARG A 275 -7.85 23.72 -10.66
N ALA A 276 -8.38 24.63 -9.85
CA ALA A 276 -7.57 25.65 -9.18
C ALA A 276 -6.79 25.10 -7.97
N ALA A 277 -7.14 23.90 -7.50
CA ALA A 277 -6.60 23.26 -6.30
C ALA A 277 -6.62 24.18 -5.06
N ASP A 278 -7.62 25.06 -5.01
CA ASP A 278 -7.99 25.92 -3.88
C ASP A 278 -9.48 25.68 -3.60
N SER A 279 -9.85 24.40 -3.45
CA SER A 279 -11.23 24.05 -3.15
C SER A 279 -11.52 24.41 -1.70
N ASN A 280 -12.56 25.21 -1.46
CA ASN A 280 -12.91 25.71 -0.12
C ASN A 280 -13.35 24.58 0.84
N ASP A 281 -13.68 23.41 0.31
CA ASP A 281 -14.08 22.25 1.11
C ASP A 281 -12.91 21.33 1.48
N PHE A 282 -11.71 21.55 0.93
CA PHE A 282 -10.50 20.81 1.29
C PHE A 282 -9.60 21.61 2.23
N PRO A 283 -8.97 20.94 3.21
CA PRO A 283 -7.89 21.56 3.98
C PRO A 283 -6.73 21.98 3.07
N ASP A 284 -6.00 23.02 3.46
CA ASP A 284 -4.84 23.54 2.71
C ASP A 284 -3.81 22.46 2.37
N SER A 285 -3.59 21.50 3.28
CA SER A 285 -2.65 20.40 3.05
C SER A 285 -3.08 19.50 1.89
N VAL A 286 -4.39 19.25 1.74
CA VAL A 286 -4.96 18.46 0.63
C VAL A 286 -4.89 19.28 -0.66
N ASN A 287 -5.28 20.55 -0.62
CA ASN A 287 -5.19 21.47 -1.76
C ASN A 287 -3.75 21.57 -2.31
N HIS A 288 -2.74 21.75 -1.44
CA HIS A 288 -1.35 21.73 -1.84
C HIS A 288 -0.89 20.38 -2.42
N SER A 289 -1.30 19.26 -1.81
CA SER A 289 -1.00 17.93 -2.35
C SER A 289 -1.63 17.72 -3.74
N LEU A 290 -2.85 18.20 -3.97
CA LEU A 290 -3.49 18.18 -5.29
C LEU A 290 -2.72 19.01 -6.31
N LYS A 291 -2.23 20.22 -5.96
CA LYS A 291 -1.37 21.01 -6.85
C LYS A 291 -0.15 20.21 -7.31
N ILE A 292 0.51 19.51 -6.40
CA ILE A 292 1.67 18.67 -6.73
C ILE A 292 1.25 17.51 -7.66
N LEU A 293 0.20 16.76 -7.29
CA LEU A 293 -0.25 15.59 -8.04
C LEU A 293 -0.72 15.94 -9.46
N LEU A 294 -1.41 17.06 -9.63
CA LEU A 294 -1.89 17.53 -10.94
C LEU A 294 -0.77 18.11 -11.82
N THR A 295 0.35 18.53 -11.22
CA THR A 295 1.51 19.09 -11.94
C THR A 295 2.61 18.08 -12.26
N LEU A 296 2.57 16.87 -11.68
CA LEU A 296 3.44 15.74 -12.02
C LEU A 296 3.14 15.27 -13.46
N ARG A 297 3.65 16.02 -14.44
CA ARG A 297 3.57 15.75 -15.88
C ARG A 297 4.60 14.71 -16.32
N PHE A 298 4.29 13.98 -17.40
CA PHE A 298 5.13 12.91 -17.96
C PHE A 298 6.52 13.40 -18.37
N ASP A 299 6.63 14.58 -18.99
CA ASP A 299 7.89 15.03 -19.63
C ASP A 299 9.06 15.21 -18.66
N TRP A 300 8.79 15.40 -17.36
CA TRP A 300 9.79 15.58 -16.32
C TRP A 300 9.97 14.33 -15.45
N LEU A 301 9.11 13.33 -15.62
CA LEU A 301 9.03 12.20 -14.71
C LEU A 301 10.32 11.39 -14.73
N SER A 302 10.86 11.05 -15.90
CA SER A 302 12.10 10.29 -16.00
C SER A 302 13.30 11.01 -15.36
N PHE A 303 13.36 12.34 -15.48
CA PHE A 303 14.40 13.13 -14.84
C PHE A 303 14.23 13.16 -13.31
N ILE A 304 13.00 13.36 -12.83
CA ILE A 304 12.67 13.35 -11.40
C ILE A 304 12.97 11.97 -10.81
N GLU A 305 12.53 10.89 -11.47
CA GLU A 305 12.77 9.51 -11.05
C GLU A 305 14.26 9.20 -10.97
N TYR A 306 15.03 9.56 -11.99
CA TYR A 306 16.48 9.39 -12.01
C TYR A 306 17.16 10.05 -10.80
N PHE A 307 16.80 11.31 -10.54
CA PHE A 307 17.37 12.04 -9.42
C PHE A 307 16.87 11.47 -8.07
N TRP A 308 15.59 11.13 -7.98
CA TRP A 308 14.99 10.57 -6.77
C TRP A 308 15.59 9.21 -6.41
N GLN A 309 15.88 8.37 -7.41
CA GLN A 309 16.56 7.09 -7.22
C GLN A 309 17.96 7.28 -6.61
N LYS A 310 18.70 8.29 -7.07
CA LYS A 310 20.00 8.64 -6.46
C LYS A 310 19.84 9.08 -5.01
N LEU A 311 18.84 9.91 -4.70
CA LEU A 311 18.60 10.36 -3.33
C LEU A 311 18.18 9.24 -2.38
N THR A 312 17.59 8.16 -2.91
CA THR A 312 17.01 7.07 -2.13
C THR A 312 17.82 5.77 -2.19
N CYS A 313 19.04 5.81 -2.74
CA CYS A 313 19.91 4.64 -2.87
C CYS A 313 20.30 4.03 -1.50
N THR A 314 20.55 4.86 -0.50
CA THR A 314 20.96 4.45 0.85
C THR A 314 19.81 4.55 1.84
N TYR A 315 19.95 3.91 2.99
CA TYR A 315 18.97 4.01 4.07
C TYR A 315 18.81 5.46 4.57
N GLU A 316 19.91 6.18 4.82
CA GLU A 316 19.89 7.59 5.23
C GLU A 316 19.23 8.48 4.19
N GLY A 317 19.57 8.29 2.92
CA GLY A 317 18.97 9.00 1.79
C GLY A 317 17.46 8.80 1.75
N ARG A 318 16.98 7.56 1.94
CA ARG A 318 15.54 7.25 2.07
C ARG A 318 14.89 7.97 3.24
N VAL A 319 15.52 8.01 4.41
CA VAL A 319 14.99 8.75 5.57
C VAL A 319 14.84 10.24 5.25
N TYR A 320 15.82 10.86 4.61
CA TYR A 320 15.70 12.25 4.17
C TYR A 320 14.61 12.45 3.12
N ALA A 321 14.50 11.54 2.14
CA ALA A 321 13.45 11.58 1.13
C ALA A 321 12.04 11.46 1.72
N GLN A 322 11.85 10.61 2.73
CA GLN A 322 10.58 10.53 3.49
C GLN A 322 10.25 11.87 4.13
N GLN A 323 11.24 12.56 4.72
CA GLN A 323 11.04 13.88 5.32
C GLN A 323 10.68 14.95 4.28
N ILE A 324 11.29 14.92 3.08
CA ILE A 324 10.90 15.80 1.97
C ILE A 324 9.41 15.66 1.67
N LEU A 325 8.92 14.42 1.51
CA LEU A 325 7.50 14.16 1.21
C LEU A 325 6.55 14.60 2.34
N GLU A 326 6.96 14.50 3.60
CA GLU A 326 6.12 14.88 4.75
C GLU A 326 5.92 16.39 4.91
N VAL A 327 6.92 17.17 4.48
CA VAL A 327 6.97 18.62 4.72
C VAL A 327 6.80 19.44 3.45
N MET A 328 6.87 18.86 2.25
CA MET A 328 6.80 19.62 0.98
C MET A 328 5.50 20.42 0.81
N SER A 329 4.39 19.93 1.35
CA SER A 329 3.09 20.62 1.33
C SER A 329 2.90 21.62 2.47
N VAL A 330 3.87 21.74 3.37
CA VAL A 330 3.81 22.60 4.57
C VAL A 330 4.92 23.66 4.58
N SER A 331 6.16 23.30 4.22
CA SER A 331 7.32 24.19 4.23
C SER A 331 8.32 23.84 3.12
N LYS A 332 8.42 24.73 2.13
CA LYS A 332 9.40 24.62 1.04
C LYS A 332 10.84 24.71 1.54
N LEU A 333 11.09 25.57 2.55
CA LEU A 333 12.42 25.73 3.15
C LEU A 333 12.88 24.43 3.83
N LEU A 334 12.00 23.79 4.60
CA LEU A 334 12.32 22.55 5.28
C LEU A 334 12.49 21.39 4.29
N ALA A 335 11.65 21.33 3.25
CA ALA A 335 11.81 20.36 2.16
C ALA A 335 13.17 20.53 1.46
N PHE A 336 13.57 21.77 1.18
CA PHE A 336 14.87 22.08 0.57
C PHE A 336 16.04 21.67 1.47
N HIS A 337 15.94 21.90 2.79
CA HIS A 337 16.94 21.45 3.74
C HIS A 337 17.16 19.93 3.71
N TYR A 338 16.09 19.13 3.70
CA TYR A 338 16.20 17.67 3.58
C TYR A 338 16.70 17.23 2.21
N LEU A 339 16.34 17.95 1.14
CA LEU A 339 16.87 17.71 -0.20
C LEU A 339 18.39 17.89 -0.26
N VAL A 340 18.93 18.94 0.36
CA VAL A 340 20.39 19.15 0.47
C VAL A 340 21.05 17.99 1.22
N LYS A 341 20.47 17.56 2.35
CA LYS A 341 20.99 16.41 3.13
C LYS A 341 21.00 15.12 2.34
N ALA A 342 19.92 14.81 1.63
CA ALA A 342 19.82 13.64 0.77
C ALA A 342 20.86 13.68 -0.36
N SER A 343 21.07 14.86 -0.95
CA SER A 343 22.02 15.05 -2.06
C SER A 343 23.47 14.87 -1.60
N ILE A 344 23.84 15.43 -0.45
CA ILE A 344 25.16 15.24 0.16
C ILE A 344 25.41 13.75 0.45
N ASN A 345 24.42 13.06 1.02
CA ASN A 345 24.55 11.64 1.31
C ASN A 345 24.74 10.80 0.02
N ALA A 346 23.94 11.04 -1.02
CA ALA A 346 24.08 10.35 -2.30
C ALA A 346 25.45 10.54 -2.97
N LEU A 347 26.04 11.74 -2.82
CA LEU A 347 27.39 12.05 -3.33
C LEU A 347 28.50 11.31 -2.54
N ILE A 348 28.39 11.29 -1.22
CA ILE A 348 29.36 10.60 -0.34
C ILE A 348 29.38 9.10 -0.61
N GLU A 349 28.19 8.51 -0.75
CA GLU A 349 28.01 7.06 -0.93
C GLU A 349 28.18 6.60 -2.39
N LYS A 350 28.54 7.51 -3.29
CA LYS A 350 28.78 7.26 -4.73
C LYS A 350 27.63 6.48 -5.39
N CYS A 351 26.40 6.90 -5.13
CA CYS A 351 25.24 6.22 -5.70
C CYS A 351 25.18 6.42 -7.22
N GLU A 352 25.52 5.38 -7.96
CA GLU A 352 25.35 5.32 -9.40
C GLU A 352 23.90 4.99 -9.75
N SER A 353 23.40 5.61 -10.83
CA SER A 353 22.09 5.30 -11.37
C SER A 353 22.14 3.96 -12.11
N VAL A 354 21.30 3.01 -11.72
CA VAL A 354 21.06 1.82 -12.54
C VAL A 354 20.22 2.23 -13.75
N PRO A 355 20.65 1.96 -14.99
CA PRO A 355 19.83 2.27 -16.17
C PRO A 355 18.50 1.53 -16.11
N HIS A 356 17.41 2.23 -16.45
CA HIS A 356 16.06 1.65 -16.47
C HIS A 356 15.96 0.55 -17.53
N VAL A 357 15.32 -0.57 -17.15
CA VAL A 357 14.72 -1.56 -18.08
C VAL A 357 13.32 -1.09 -18.43
#